data_AF-A0A0G0FFZ7-F1
#
_entry.id   AF-A0A0G0FFZ7-F1
#
_cell.length_a   1.000
_cell.length_b   1.000
_cell.length_c   1.000
_cell.angle_alpha   90.00
_cell.angle_beta   90.00
_cell.angle_gamma   90.00
#
_symmetry.space_group_name_H-M   'P 1'
#
loop_
_entity.id
_entity.type
_entity.pdbx_description
1 polymer ?
#
loop_
_entity_poly.entity_id
_entity_poly.type
_entity_poly.pdbx_seq_one_letter_code
_entity_poly.pdbx_strand_id
1 'polypeptide(L)'
;MGNYKHLNDHIYYSELYDKLTINDCEYWENQKDIHIENPKTKEEAERQSRIIFTNVAVELSLWLEKGERYLKKEEMIKQWMDRDRAKDEKLENAIEPKGIRCLQCSSPNMNCISRDLMTDSYDKEEVLFMFQCDKCNKRRAYWENGIEWQSKLYLCSKCQSEMDSAHIKKDNGVETTYSCQKCGHKETDSMDFSKKEEVVDPDFEMKRKKYCLSEEEGRKYSSEKINLEQMADLGKKWKEEEDNKELYDAIAKIKKLTVFELQNILSPICEKAGYVKLEFEKPEIQKDVTLGFSLQDSKSGRSEWDSVHDLQKLIRNTLKETNWRLMSDGVNYRLGFLTGKLRGVEGKEKLLNLVEKDFKKRDKLS
;
A
#
# COMPACT_ATOMS: atom_id res chain seq x y z
N MET A 1 -30.26 -0.01 35.22
CA MET A 1 -29.18 0.50 34.35
C MET A 1 -29.22 -0.33 33.09
N GLY A 2 -29.71 0.23 31.99
CA GLY A 2 -29.62 -0.48 30.71
C GLY A 2 -28.20 -0.32 30.21
N ASN A 3 -27.39 -1.36 30.33
CA ASN A 3 -26.13 -1.41 29.57
C ASN A 3 -26.53 -1.44 28.09
N TYR A 4 -26.27 -0.36 27.38
CA TYR A 4 -26.40 -0.35 25.94
C TYR A 4 -25.33 -1.30 25.40
N LYS A 5 -25.76 -2.37 24.73
CA LYS A 5 -24.86 -3.36 24.14
C LYS A 5 -24.60 -2.98 22.68
N HIS A 6 -23.34 -2.80 22.33
CA HIS A 6 -22.91 -2.48 20.99
C HIS A 6 -22.87 -3.73 20.11
N LEU A 7 -22.44 -4.87 20.65
CA LEU A 7 -22.33 -6.11 19.89
C LEU A 7 -23.71 -6.70 19.57
N ASN A 8 -24.01 -6.75 18.28
CA ASN A 8 -25.18 -7.43 17.73
C ASN A 8 -24.85 -8.86 17.28
N ASP A 9 -25.85 -9.59 16.79
CA ASP A 9 -25.64 -10.91 16.20
C ASP A 9 -25.01 -10.82 14.80
N HIS A 10 -24.57 -11.97 14.28
CA HIS A 10 -23.96 -12.04 12.96
C HIS A 10 -24.92 -11.62 11.84
N ILE A 11 -26.22 -11.89 11.99
CA ILE A 11 -27.23 -11.61 10.97
C ILE A 11 -27.30 -10.09 10.74
N TYR A 12 -27.33 -9.30 11.81
CA TYR A 12 -27.30 -7.84 11.74
C TYR A 12 -26.12 -7.31 10.91
N TYR A 13 -24.90 -7.77 11.22
CA TYR A 13 -23.70 -7.30 10.49
C TYR A 13 -23.66 -7.79 9.04
N SER A 14 -24.14 -9.02 8.78
CA SER A 14 -24.25 -9.53 7.42
C SER A 14 -25.23 -8.71 6.58
N GLU A 15 -26.41 -8.41 7.11
CA GLU A 15 -27.40 -7.58 6.40
C GLU A 15 -26.90 -6.15 6.20
N LEU A 16 -26.23 -5.57 7.19
CA LEU A 16 -25.59 -4.25 7.05
C LEU A 16 -24.54 -4.26 5.94
N TYR A 17 -23.70 -5.29 5.89
CA TYR A 17 -22.69 -5.45 4.84
C TYR A 17 -23.33 -5.58 3.45
N ASP A 18 -24.40 -6.37 3.34
CA ASP A 18 -25.13 -6.57 2.09
C ASP A 18 -25.82 -5.26 1.65
N LYS A 19 -26.42 -4.48 2.57
CA LYS A 19 -26.97 -3.14 2.28
C LYS A 19 -25.93 -2.19 1.72
N LEU A 20 -24.74 -2.13 2.32
CA LEU A 20 -23.64 -1.30 1.82
C LEU A 20 -23.18 -1.75 0.43
N THR A 21 -23.05 -3.06 0.23
CA THR A 21 -22.69 -3.65 -1.07
C THR A 21 -23.70 -3.28 -2.16
N ILE A 22 -24.99 -3.37 -1.85
CA ILE A 22 -26.08 -2.98 -2.76
C ILE A 22 -25.97 -1.50 -3.11
N ASN A 23 -25.83 -0.62 -2.12
CA ASN A 23 -25.73 0.83 -2.35
C ASN A 23 -24.56 1.18 -3.28
N ASP A 24 -23.39 0.58 -3.04
CA ASP A 24 -22.19 0.84 -3.85
C ASP A 24 -22.37 0.31 -5.29
N CYS A 25 -23.00 -0.85 -5.46
CA CYS A 25 -23.28 -1.38 -6.80
C CYS A 25 -24.36 -0.58 -7.55
N GLU A 26 -25.42 -0.14 -6.87
CA GLU A 26 -26.46 0.71 -7.46
C GLU A 26 -25.88 2.06 -7.90
N TYR A 27 -24.97 2.64 -7.12
CA TYR A 27 -24.26 3.85 -7.52
C TYR A 27 -23.58 3.70 -8.88
N TRP A 28 -22.89 2.58 -9.12
CA TRP A 28 -22.26 2.26 -10.39
C TRP A 28 -23.26 1.99 -11.51
N GLU A 29 -24.31 1.20 -11.25
CA GLU A 29 -25.31 0.89 -12.26
C GLU A 29 -26.05 2.15 -12.74
N ASN A 30 -26.30 3.09 -11.85
CA ASN A 30 -26.89 4.39 -12.17
C ASN A 30 -26.00 5.28 -13.04
N GLN A 31 -24.71 4.95 -13.24
CA GLN A 31 -23.82 5.64 -14.18
C GLN A 31 -23.96 5.13 -15.62
N LYS A 32 -24.66 4.01 -15.86
CA LYS A 32 -24.84 3.49 -17.22
C LYS A 32 -25.74 4.42 -18.03
N ASP A 33 -25.27 4.80 -19.22
CA ASP A 33 -26.10 5.53 -20.17
C ASP A 33 -26.81 4.53 -21.08
N ILE A 34 -28.14 4.55 -21.06
CA ILE A 34 -29.02 3.65 -21.81
C ILE A 34 -29.35 4.18 -23.22
N HIS A 35 -28.93 5.40 -23.58
CA HIS A 35 -29.21 6.00 -24.89
C HIS A 35 -28.19 5.59 -25.96
N ILE A 36 -28.25 4.30 -26.33
CA ILE A 36 -27.51 3.75 -27.46
C ILE A 36 -28.38 3.84 -28.72
N GLU A 37 -27.99 4.71 -29.65
CA GLU A 37 -28.69 4.89 -30.93
C GLU A 37 -27.76 4.55 -32.10
N ASN A 38 -28.35 4.15 -33.24
CA ASN A 38 -27.59 3.93 -34.46
C ASN A 38 -27.08 5.29 -34.99
N PRO A 39 -25.76 5.52 -35.02
CA PRO A 39 -25.21 6.80 -35.45
C PRO A 39 -25.46 7.01 -36.94
N LYS A 40 -25.92 8.22 -37.30
CA LYS A 40 -26.11 8.65 -38.70
C LYS A 40 -24.93 9.47 -39.19
N THR A 41 -24.14 10.03 -38.27
CA THR A 41 -22.92 10.79 -38.57
C THR A 41 -21.69 10.18 -37.90
N LYS A 42 -20.49 10.56 -38.36
CA LYS A 42 -19.22 10.11 -37.77
C LYS A 42 -19.06 10.61 -36.32
N GLU A 43 -19.48 11.84 -36.04
CA GLU A 43 -19.41 12.43 -34.69
C GLU A 43 -20.36 11.71 -33.71
N GLU A 44 -21.56 11.35 -34.17
CA GLU A 44 -22.47 10.50 -33.41
C GLU A 44 -21.85 9.12 -33.16
N ALA A 45 -21.17 8.53 -34.15
CA ALA A 45 -20.53 7.21 -33.99
C ALA A 45 -19.42 7.23 -32.94
N GLU A 46 -18.63 8.30 -32.88
CA GLU A 46 -17.61 8.49 -31.84
C GLU A 46 -18.24 8.68 -30.46
N ARG A 47 -19.34 9.43 -30.35
CA ARG A 47 -20.08 9.59 -29.09
C ARG A 47 -20.68 8.27 -28.61
N GLN A 48 -21.31 7.51 -29.51
CA GLN A 48 -21.87 6.19 -29.22
C GLN A 48 -20.80 5.19 -28.79
N SER A 49 -19.63 5.23 -29.44
CA SER A 49 -18.48 4.40 -29.04
C SER A 49 -17.99 4.72 -27.62
N ARG A 50 -17.96 6.01 -27.23
CA ARG A 50 -17.63 6.42 -25.86
C ARG A 50 -18.66 5.91 -24.85
N ILE A 51 -19.95 5.99 -25.15
CA ILE A 51 -21.02 5.48 -24.27
C ILE A 51 -20.87 3.97 -24.06
N ILE A 52 -20.67 3.20 -25.14
CA ILE A 52 -20.45 1.75 -25.07
C ILE A 52 -19.22 1.44 -24.22
N PHE A 53 -18.11 2.15 -24.43
CA PHE A 53 -16.89 1.97 -23.64
C PHE A 53 -17.13 2.26 -22.15
N THR A 54 -17.83 3.35 -21.82
CA THR A 54 -18.21 3.68 -20.44
C THR A 54 -19.06 2.57 -19.83
N ASN A 55 -20.07 2.07 -20.54
CA ASN A 55 -20.92 1.00 -20.04
C ASN A 55 -20.13 -0.30 -19.80
N VAL A 56 -19.22 -0.66 -20.70
CA VAL A 56 -18.31 -1.80 -20.50
C VAL A 56 -17.42 -1.60 -19.27
N ALA A 57 -16.88 -0.39 -19.07
CA ALA A 57 -16.09 -0.06 -17.89
C ALA A 57 -16.92 -0.14 -16.59
N VAL A 58 -18.19 0.29 -16.62
CA VAL A 58 -19.11 0.14 -15.49
C VAL A 58 -19.40 -1.34 -15.20
N GLU A 59 -19.67 -2.17 -16.21
CA GLU A 59 -19.87 -3.62 -16.01
C GLU A 59 -18.64 -4.30 -15.41
N LEU A 60 -17.44 -3.93 -15.90
CA LEU A 60 -16.19 -4.43 -15.33
C LEU A 60 -16.02 -3.98 -13.87
N SER A 61 -16.32 -2.72 -13.57
CA SER A 61 -16.25 -2.18 -12.21
C SER A 61 -17.24 -2.87 -11.27
N LEU A 62 -18.46 -3.12 -11.73
CA LEU A 62 -19.47 -3.89 -11.00
C LEU A 62 -18.99 -5.31 -10.74
N TRP A 63 -18.45 -6.00 -11.75
CA TRP A 63 -17.93 -7.35 -11.58
C TRP A 63 -16.79 -7.41 -10.54
N LEU A 64 -15.86 -6.44 -10.58
CA LEU A 64 -14.79 -6.31 -9.59
C LEU A 64 -15.31 -6.00 -8.19
N GLU A 65 -16.18 -5.00 -8.03
CA GLU A 65 -16.71 -4.59 -6.73
C GLU A 65 -17.46 -5.74 -6.05
N LYS A 66 -18.36 -6.42 -6.78
CA LYS A 66 -19.08 -7.60 -6.26
C LYS A 66 -18.13 -8.70 -5.79
N GLY A 67 -17.11 -8.98 -6.57
CA GLY A 67 -16.11 -10.00 -6.26
C GLY A 67 -15.25 -9.65 -5.04
N GLU A 68 -14.75 -8.41 -4.97
CA GLU A 68 -13.99 -7.92 -3.82
C GLU A 68 -14.84 -7.89 -2.54
N ARG A 69 -16.11 -7.48 -2.66
CA ARG A 69 -17.05 -7.47 -1.53
C ARG A 69 -17.29 -8.88 -1.01
N TYR A 70 -17.44 -9.87 -1.88
CA TYR A 70 -17.55 -11.27 -1.49
C TYR A 70 -16.31 -11.74 -0.72
N LEU A 71 -15.11 -11.50 -1.25
CA LEU A 71 -13.86 -11.96 -0.63
C LEU A 71 -13.60 -11.35 0.76
N LYS A 72 -14.02 -10.10 0.98
CA LYS A 72 -13.79 -9.36 2.23
C LYS A 72 -14.92 -9.48 3.26
N LYS A 73 -16.06 -10.08 2.90
CA LYS A 73 -17.28 -10.07 3.72
C LYS A 73 -17.05 -10.60 5.13
N GLU A 74 -16.56 -11.83 5.26
CA GLU A 74 -16.34 -12.48 6.55
C GLU A 74 -15.30 -11.75 7.41
N GLU A 75 -14.24 -11.25 6.77
CA GLU A 75 -13.21 -10.48 7.45
C GLU A 75 -13.78 -9.17 8.02
N MET A 76 -14.54 -8.42 7.21
CA MET A 76 -15.14 -7.15 7.61
C MET A 76 -16.19 -7.32 8.71
N ILE A 77 -17.07 -8.33 8.59
CA ILE A 77 -18.06 -8.64 9.63
C ILE A 77 -17.34 -8.96 10.95
N LYS A 78 -16.31 -9.80 10.91
CA LYS A 78 -15.52 -10.11 12.09
C LYS A 78 -14.87 -8.86 12.68
N GLN A 79 -14.28 -7.99 11.87
CA GLN A 79 -13.69 -6.74 12.35
C GLN A 79 -14.72 -5.82 13.03
N TRP A 80 -15.95 -5.75 12.51
CA TRP A 80 -17.03 -4.96 13.12
C TRP A 80 -17.49 -5.59 14.45
N MET A 81 -17.69 -6.91 14.47
CA MET A 81 -18.04 -7.63 15.70
C MET A 81 -16.96 -7.52 16.76
N ASP A 82 -15.68 -7.66 16.40
CA ASP A 82 -14.57 -7.54 17.34
C ASP A 82 -14.44 -6.10 17.88
N ARG A 83 -14.70 -5.08 17.03
CA ARG A 83 -14.76 -3.67 17.45
C ARG A 83 -15.86 -3.43 18.47
N ASP A 84 -17.08 -3.91 18.20
CA ASP A 84 -18.22 -3.69 19.09
C ASP A 84 -18.09 -4.51 20.37
N ARG A 85 -17.50 -5.72 20.30
CA ARG A 85 -17.11 -6.49 21.49
C ARG A 85 -16.11 -5.72 22.35
N ALA A 86 -15.08 -5.12 21.76
CA ALA A 86 -14.10 -4.33 22.50
C ALA A 86 -14.73 -3.11 23.19
N LYS A 87 -15.76 -2.50 22.58
CA LYS A 87 -16.53 -1.41 23.20
C LYS A 87 -17.34 -1.89 24.40
N ASP A 88 -18.03 -3.02 24.25
CA ASP A 88 -18.79 -3.64 25.34
C ASP A 88 -17.87 -4.03 26.51
N GLU A 89 -16.74 -4.68 26.22
CA GLU A 89 -15.72 -5.05 27.21
C GLU A 89 -15.16 -3.81 27.91
N LYS A 90 -14.93 -2.71 27.18
CA LYS A 90 -14.45 -1.45 27.77
C LYS A 90 -15.48 -0.85 28.72
N LEU A 91 -16.76 -0.83 28.36
CA LEU A 91 -17.83 -0.34 29.23
C LEU A 91 -18.03 -1.21 30.47
N GLU A 92 -17.89 -2.53 30.34
CA GLU A 92 -18.03 -3.48 31.44
C GLU A 92 -16.87 -3.38 32.44
N ASN A 93 -15.64 -3.21 31.95
CA ASN A 93 -14.44 -3.12 32.78
C ASN A 93 -14.16 -1.70 33.32
N ALA A 94 -14.91 -0.69 32.89
CA ALA A 94 -14.67 0.69 33.27
C ALA A 94 -14.82 0.91 34.78
N ILE A 95 -13.81 1.52 35.39
CA ILE A 95 -13.78 1.75 36.85
C ILE A 95 -14.41 3.10 37.18
N GLU A 96 -15.46 3.08 38.01
CA GLU A 96 -16.11 4.30 38.48
C GLU A 96 -15.15 5.16 39.33
N PRO A 97 -15.00 6.47 39.01
CA PRO A 97 -14.20 7.37 39.82
C PRO A 97 -14.75 7.53 41.25
N LYS A 98 -13.86 7.48 42.25
CA LYS A 98 -14.22 7.52 43.68
C LYS A 98 -14.09 8.92 44.27
N GLY A 99 -14.83 9.17 45.36
CA GLY A 99 -14.69 10.39 46.17
C GLY A 99 -15.42 11.61 45.62
N ILE A 100 -16.34 11.43 44.68
CA ILE A 100 -17.10 12.53 44.08
C ILE A 100 -18.10 13.09 45.10
N ARG A 101 -18.09 14.40 45.27
CA ARG A 101 -19.05 15.12 46.13
C ARG A 101 -19.89 16.09 45.32
N CYS A 102 -21.10 16.34 45.78
CA CYS A 102 -21.93 17.39 45.22
C CYS A 102 -21.37 18.77 45.57
N LEU A 103 -21.17 19.65 44.59
CA LEU A 103 -20.70 21.03 44.83
C LEU A 103 -21.73 21.90 45.56
N GLN A 104 -23.03 21.61 45.39
CA GLN A 104 -24.10 22.44 45.96
C GLN A 104 -24.37 22.12 47.44
N CYS A 105 -24.46 20.85 47.79
CA CYS A 105 -24.86 20.41 49.13
C CYS A 105 -23.76 19.67 49.89
N SER A 106 -22.56 19.55 49.31
CA SER A 106 -21.39 18.83 49.86
C SER A 106 -21.65 17.35 50.23
N SER A 107 -22.79 16.79 49.78
CA SER A 107 -23.15 15.40 50.04
C SER A 107 -22.13 14.46 49.38
N PRO A 108 -21.65 13.43 50.10
CA PRO A 108 -20.85 12.35 49.51
C PRO A 108 -21.70 11.35 48.73
N ASN A 109 -23.02 11.41 48.86
CA ASN A 109 -23.95 10.49 48.18
C ASN A 109 -24.22 10.99 46.76
N MET A 110 -23.40 10.52 45.83
CA MET A 110 -23.51 10.72 44.39
C MET A 110 -23.66 9.33 43.75
N ASN A 111 -24.79 9.08 43.09
CA ASN A 111 -25.05 7.79 42.43
C ASN A 111 -24.70 7.90 40.95
N CYS A 112 -23.97 6.90 40.42
CA CYS A 112 -23.75 6.77 38.99
C CYS A 112 -25.09 6.44 38.30
N ILE A 113 -25.52 7.28 37.37
CA ILE A 113 -26.78 7.10 36.64
C ILE A 113 -26.57 6.71 35.17
N SER A 114 -25.39 6.96 34.62
CA SER A 114 -25.05 6.63 33.24
C SER A 114 -23.57 6.31 33.08
N ARG A 115 -23.29 5.41 32.13
CA ARG A 115 -21.94 5.02 31.69
C ARG A 115 -21.97 5.02 30.17
N ASP A 116 -21.38 6.04 29.56
CA ASP A 116 -21.49 6.26 28.12
C ASP A 116 -20.10 6.32 27.50
N LEU A 117 -19.94 5.66 26.35
CA LEU A 117 -18.71 5.72 25.58
C LEU A 117 -18.72 7.02 24.75
N MET A 118 -17.75 7.91 24.99
CA MET A 118 -17.71 9.24 24.37
C MET A 118 -16.30 9.56 23.88
N THR A 119 -16.22 10.28 22.76
CA THR A 119 -14.94 10.80 22.25
C THR A 119 -14.56 12.08 22.98
N ASP A 120 -13.36 12.12 23.54
CA ASP A 120 -12.81 13.28 24.24
C ASP A 120 -12.37 14.39 23.26
N SER A 121 -11.73 15.45 23.77
CA SER A 121 -11.21 16.55 22.95
C SER A 121 -9.99 16.20 22.08
N TYR A 122 -9.40 15.02 22.29
CA TYR A 122 -8.21 14.51 21.61
C TYR A 122 -8.54 13.33 20.69
N ASP A 123 -9.81 13.17 20.32
CA ASP A 123 -10.32 12.06 19.50
C ASP A 123 -10.08 10.67 20.11
N LYS A 124 -9.97 10.60 21.44
CA LYS A 124 -9.87 9.34 22.18
C LYS A 124 -11.24 8.95 22.71
N GLU A 125 -11.66 7.74 22.40
CA GLU A 125 -12.87 7.15 22.96
C GLU A 125 -12.60 6.76 24.42
N GLU A 126 -13.31 7.35 25.38
CA GLU A 126 -13.21 7.09 26.83
C GLU A 126 -14.60 6.90 27.43
N VAL A 127 -14.68 6.24 28.59
CA VAL A 127 -15.94 6.06 29.30
C VAL A 127 -16.22 7.29 30.15
N LEU A 128 -17.40 7.89 29.93
CA LEU A 128 -17.91 9.01 30.68
C LEU A 128 -18.94 8.51 31.70
N PHE A 129 -18.67 8.76 32.98
CA PHE A 129 -19.56 8.43 34.09
C PHE A 129 -20.36 9.67 34.49
N MET A 130 -21.68 9.58 34.42
CA MET A 130 -22.56 10.65 34.91
C MET A 130 -23.10 10.29 36.30
N PHE A 131 -22.86 11.17 37.26
CA PHE A 131 -23.32 11.04 38.63
C PHE A 131 -24.43 12.03 38.94
N GLN A 132 -25.43 11.61 39.72
CA GLN A 132 -26.51 12.46 40.22
C GLN A 132 -26.51 12.48 41.74
N CYS A 133 -26.63 13.67 42.32
CA CYS A 133 -26.80 13.82 43.77
C CYS A 133 -28.22 13.47 44.19
N ASP A 134 -28.37 12.58 45.17
CA ASP A 134 -29.69 12.17 45.68
C ASP A 134 -30.46 13.29 46.37
N LYS A 135 -29.75 14.27 46.95
CA LYS A 135 -30.37 15.35 47.73
C LYS A 135 -30.88 16.51 46.86
N CYS A 136 -30.17 16.83 45.78
CA CYS A 136 -30.44 18.06 45.01
C CYS A 136 -30.53 17.83 43.49
N ASN A 137 -30.43 16.58 43.03
CA ASN A 137 -30.49 16.17 41.62
C ASN A 137 -29.47 16.87 40.70
N LYS A 138 -28.47 17.56 41.25
CA LYS A 138 -27.36 18.12 40.48
C LYS A 138 -26.49 16.99 39.96
N ARG A 139 -26.10 17.12 38.69
CA ARG A 139 -25.32 16.13 37.96
C ARG A 139 -23.91 16.62 37.72
N ARG A 140 -22.97 15.69 37.71
CA ARG A 140 -21.56 15.90 37.34
C ARG A 140 -21.12 14.72 36.51
N ALA A 141 -20.28 14.94 35.53
CA ALA A 141 -19.78 13.88 34.66
C ALA A 141 -18.26 13.83 34.75
N TYR A 142 -17.70 12.62 34.78
CA TYR A 142 -16.28 12.38 34.94
C TYR A 142 -15.82 11.34 33.93
N TRP A 143 -14.69 11.60 33.31
CA TRP A 143 -13.99 10.61 32.52
C TRP A 143 -13.43 9.50 33.42
N GLU A 144 -13.15 8.33 32.84
CA GLU A 144 -12.52 7.21 33.52
C GLU A 144 -11.18 7.57 34.20
N ASN A 145 -10.45 8.53 33.62
CA ASN A 145 -9.21 9.07 34.20
C ASN A 145 -9.43 9.97 35.44
N GLY A 146 -10.68 10.20 35.86
CA GLY A 146 -11.05 11.01 37.01
C GLY A 146 -11.13 12.52 36.74
N ILE A 147 -10.87 12.97 35.51
CA ILE A 147 -11.01 14.38 35.10
C ILE A 147 -12.51 14.67 34.90
N GLU A 148 -12.97 15.79 35.44
CA GLU A 148 -14.35 16.24 35.26
C GLU A 148 -14.59 16.67 33.81
N TRP A 149 -15.67 16.18 33.21
CA TRP A 149 -16.10 16.60 31.90
C TRP A 149 -16.57 18.04 31.91
N GLN A 150 -16.09 18.81 30.96
CA GLN A 150 -16.49 20.19 30.74
C GLN A 150 -17.12 20.31 29.37
N SER A 151 -18.26 20.99 29.29
CA SER A 151 -18.90 21.30 28.02
C SER A 151 -17.96 22.14 27.16
N LYS A 152 -17.82 21.81 25.87
CA LYS A 152 -17.12 22.68 24.92
C LYS A 152 -17.79 24.05 24.91
N LEU A 153 -17.00 25.11 25.04
CA LEU A 153 -17.48 26.48 24.95
C LEU A 153 -18.00 26.74 23.54
N TYR A 154 -19.24 27.22 23.44
CA TYR A 154 -19.82 27.62 22.17
C TYR A 154 -19.46 29.09 21.90
N LEU A 155 -18.67 29.33 20.85
CA LEU A 155 -18.21 30.67 20.49
C LEU A 155 -19.16 31.32 19.49
N CYS A 156 -19.45 32.61 19.71
CA CYS A 156 -20.32 33.35 18.81
C CYS A 156 -19.71 33.51 17.42
N SER A 157 -20.44 33.08 16.39
CA SER A 157 -20.09 33.23 14.98
C SER A 157 -19.70 34.66 14.58
N LYS A 158 -20.29 35.68 15.22
CA LYS A 158 -20.06 37.10 14.91
C LYS A 158 -18.94 37.77 15.69
N CYS A 159 -18.73 37.42 16.95
CA CYS A 159 -17.82 38.16 17.84
C CYS A 159 -16.85 37.29 18.63
N GLN A 160 -16.85 35.98 18.38
CA GLN A 160 -15.97 34.98 19.00
C GLN A 160 -16.00 34.97 20.53
N SER A 161 -17.01 35.59 21.12
CA SER A 161 -17.21 35.59 22.57
C SER A 161 -18.07 34.41 22.97
N GLU A 162 -17.83 33.88 24.17
CA GLU A 162 -18.58 32.75 24.73
C GLU A 162 -20.08 33.06 24.76
N MET A 163 -20.89 32.07 24.39
CA MET A 163 -22.35 32.15 24.37
C MET A 163 -22.94 31.33 25.52
N ASP A 164 -24.02 31.86 26.10
CA ASP A 164 -24.85 31.11 27.05
C ASP A 164 -25.77 30.14 26.28
N SER A 165 -25.99 28.94 26.81
CA SER A 165 -26.93 27.98 26.23
C SER A 165 -28.14 27.76 27.14
N ALA A 166 -29.33 27.69 26.53
CA ALA A 166 -30.56 27.26 27.17
C ALA A 166 -31.14 26.07 26.39
N HIS A 167 -31.63 25.05 27.09
CA HIS A 167 -32.14 23.82 26.47
C HIS A 167 -33.63 23.65 26.81
N ILE A 168 -34.44 23.40 25.80
CA ILE A 168 -35.84 23.04 25.91
C ILE A 168 -35.99 21.60 25.46
N LYS A 169 -36.42 20.73 26.39
CA LYS A 169 -36.71 19.34 26.08
C LYS A 169 -38.08 19.26 25.39
N LYS A 170 -38.11 18.69 24.18
CA LYS A 170 -39.33 18.32 23.45
C LYS A 170 -39.54 16.81 23.58
N ASP A 171 -40.75 16.34 23.27
CA ASP A 171 -41.10 14.91 23.41
C ASP A 171 -40.15 14.00 22.62
N ASN A 172 -39.77 14.40 21.41
CA ASN A 172 -38.85 13.66 20.55
C ASN A 172 -37.57 14.46 20.23
N GLY A 173 -37.10 15.36 21.09
CA GLY A 173 -35.90 16.12 20.76
C GLY A 173 -35.45 17.13 21.81
N VAL A 174 -34.37 17.83 21.52
CA VAL A 174 -33.88 18.95 22.33
C VAL A 174 -33.65 20.14 21.43
N GLU A 175 -34.25 21.27 21.78
CA GLU A 175 -33.94 22.54 21.16
C GLU A 175 -32.99 23.32 22.07
N THR A 176 -31.82 23.66 21.56
CA THR A 176 -30.80 24.43 22.27
C THR A 176 -30.72 25.82 21.67
N THR A 177 -30.96 26.84 22.47
CA THR A 177 -30.77 28.23 22.07
C THR A 177 -29.48 28.76 22.69
N TYR A 178 -28.55 29.18 21.84
CA TYR A 178 -27.32 29.87 22.20
C TYR A 178 -27.55 31.38 22.12
N SER A 179 -27.20 32.13 23.17
CA SER A 179 -27.34 33.58 23.24
C SER A 179 -25.99 34.23 23.58
N CYS A 180 -25.55 35.18 22.74
CA CYS A 180 -24.33 35.95 23.00
C CYS A 180 -24.64 37.23 23.77
N GLN A 181 -24.10 37.38 24.97
CA GLN A 181 -24.28 38.58 25.80
C GLN A 181 -23.57 39.82 25.25
N LYS A 182 -22.51 39.65 24.43
CA LYS A 182 -21.69 40.76 23.93
C LYS A 182 -22.31 41.45 22.71
N CYS A 183 -22.93 40.70 21.81
CA CYS A 183 -23.49 41.24 20.56
C CYS A 183 -25.00 40.98 20.38
N GLY A 184 -25.64 40.30 21.34
CA GLY A 184 -27.08 39.99 21.31
C GLY A 184 -27.47 38.93 20.28
N HIS A 185 -26.52 38.32 19.58
CA HIS A 185 -26.78 37.29 18.58
C HIS A 185 -27.35 36.03 19.22
N LYS A 186 -28.35 35.42 18.58
CA LYS A 186 -28.98 34.17 19.03
C LYS A 186 -28.98 33.15 17.90
N GLU A 187 -28.66 31.92 18.25
CA GLU A 187 -28.69 30.76 17.35
C GLU A 187 -29.47 29.65 18.03
N THR A 188 -30.29 28.94 17.27
CA THR A 188 -31.06 27.81 17.78
C THR A 188 -30.69 26.57 16.98
N ASP A 189 -30.34 25.51 17.71
CA ASP A 189 -30.07 24.19 17.17
C ASP A 189 -31.14 23.22 17.67
N SER A 190 -31.60 22.33 16.80
CA SER A 190 -32.64 21.36 17.11
C SER A 190 -32.14 19.96 16.83
N MET A 191 -32.07 19.15 17.89
CA MET A 191 -31.73 17.74 17.82
C MET A 191 -33.01 16.92 17.87
N ASP A 192 -33.30 16.17 16.81
CA ASP A 192 -34.44 15.25 16.74
C ASP A 192 -33.99 13.83 17.13
N PHE A 193 -34.64 13.27 18.14
CA PHE A 193 -34.44 11.91 18.65
C PHE A 193 -35.46 10.92 18.08
N SER A 194 -36.36 11.36 17.19
CA SER A 194 -37.27 10.46 16.49
C SER A 194 -36.47 9.40 15.76
N LYS A 195 -36.76 8.12 16.03
CA LYS A 195 -36.24 7.03 15.21
C LYS A 195 -36.73 7.28 13.79
N LYS A 196 -35.82 7.51 12.84
CA LYS A 196 -36.17 7.37 11.43
C LYS A 196 -36.67 5.93 11.28
N GLU A 197 -37.94 5.77 10.90
CA GLU A 197 -38.46 4.46 10.56
C GLU A 197 -37.52 3.87 9.52
N GLU A 198 -36.94 2.70 9.81
CA GLU A 198 -36.16 1.98 8.82
C GLU A 198 -37.12 1.65 7.69
N VAL A 199 -36.98 2.37 6.57
CA VAL A 199 -37.69 2.05 5.34
C VAL A 199 -37.18 0.68 4.93
N VAL A 200 -37.98 -0.35 5.22
CA VAL A 200 -37.72 -1.71 4.78
C VAL A 200 -37.79 -1.66 3.25
N ASP A 201 -36.63 -1.75 2.58
CA ASP A 201 -36.56 -1.80 1.13
C ASP A 201 -37.27 -3.09 0.67
N PRO A 202 -38.44 -3.00 0.01
CA PRO A 202 -39.21 -4.17 -0.40
C PRO A 202 -38.42 -5.05 -1.40
N ASP A 203 -37.44 -4.47 -2.10
CA ASP A 203 -36.62 -5.16 -3.10
C ASP A 203 -35.27 -5.63 -2.54
N PHE A 204 -35.04 -5.51 -1.22
CA PHE A 204 -33.75 -5.86 -0.61
C PHE A 204 -33.25 -7.26 -1.00
N GLU A 205 -34.10 -8.28 -0.91
CA GLU A 205 -33.72 -9.65 -1.27
C GLU A 205 -33.45 -9.83 -2.77
N MET A 206 -34.16 -9.09 -3.63
CA MET A 206 -33.94 -9.12 -5.07
C MET A 206 -32.58 -8.47 -5.41
N LYS A 207 -32.30 -7.31 -4.83
CA LYS A 207 -31.04 -6.58 -4.99
C LYS A 207 -29.87 -7.36 -4.38
N ARG A 208 -30.09 -8.02 -3.24
CA ARG A 208 -29.10 -8.90 -2.61
C ARG A 208 -28.69 -10.02 -3.55
N LYS A 209 -29.64 -10.72 -4.17
CA LYS A 209 -29.33 -11.76 -5.18
C LYS A 209 -28.62 -11.21 -6.43
N LYS A 210 -28.89 -9.95 -6.80
CA LYS A 210 -28.28 -9.30 -7.96
C LYS A 210 -26.83 -8.86 -7.69
N TYR A 211 -26.55 -8.34 -6.50
CA TYR A 211 -25.29 -7.67 -6.19
C TYR A 211 -24.36 -8.47 -5.26
N CYS A 212 -24.91 -9.23 -4.32
CA CYS A 212 -24.11 -10.05 -3.41
C CYS A 212 -23.92 -11.43 -4.05
N LEU A 213 -22.67 -11.76 -4.38
CA LEU A 213 -22.35 -13.04 -5.02
C LEU A 213 -22.68 -14.23 -4.10
N SER A 214 -23.20 -15.29 -4.71
CA SER A 214 -23.30 -16.61 -4.08
C SER A 214 -21.91 -17.23 -3.87
N GLU A 215 -21.82 -18.31 -3.08
CA GLU A 215 -20.56 -19.03 -2.91
C GLU A 215 -19.96 -19.54 -4.22
N GLU A 216 -20.79 -20.01 -5.15
CA GLU A 216 -20.34 -20.53 -6.45
C GLU A 216 -19.76 -19.42 -7.32
N GLU A 217 -20.48 -18.29 -7.42
CA GLU A 217 -20.05 -17.12 -8.19
C GLU A 217 -18.80 -16.48 -7.57
N GLY A 218 -18.73 -16.40 -6.24
CA GLY A 218 -17.58 -15.87 -5.53
C GLY A 218 -16.32 -16.72 -5.70
N ARG A 219 -16.44 -18.06 -5.67
CA ARG A 219 -15.33 -18.97 -5.98
C ARG A 219 -14.86 -18.82 -7.43
N LYS A 220 -15.80 -18.68 -8.37
CA LYS A 220 -15.49 -18.43 -9.78
C LYS A 220 -14.71 -17.12 -9.93
N TYR A 221 -15.20 -16.02 -9.35
CA TYR A 221 -14.50 -14.73 -9.34
C TYR A 221 -13.08 -14.87 -8.76
N SER A 222 -12.94 -15.54 -7.62
CA SER A 222 -11.62 -15.74 -7.00
C SER A 222 -10.65 -16.45 -7.95
N SER A 223 -11.11 -17.47 -8.68
CA SER A 223 -10.27 -18.19 -9.63
C SER A 223 -9.91 -17.35 -10.86
N GLU A 224 -10.88 -16.60 -11.39
CA GLU A 224 -10.69 -15.70 -12.54
C GLU A 224 -9.73 -14.56 -12.19
N LYS A 225 -9.85 -14.00 -10.98
CA LYS A 225 -8.93 -12.96 -10.46
C LYS A 225 -7.49 -13.47 -10.39
N ILE A 226 -7.27 -14.66 -9.84
CA ILE A 226 -5.92 -15.26 -9.77
C ILE A 226 -5.35 -15.46 -11.18
N ASN A 227 -6.16 -15.94 -12.12
CA ASN A 227 -5.72 -16.12 -13.51
C ASN A 227 -5.36 -14.78 -14.17
N LEU A 228 -6.16 -13.73 -13.95
CA LEU A 228 -5.88 -12.38 -14.46
C LEU A 228 -4.58 -11.80 -13.87
N GLU A 229 -4.35 -11.97 -12.57
CA GLU A 229 -3.10 -11.54 -11.92
C GLU A 229 -1.89 -12.26 -12.51
N GLN A 230 -1.98 -13.57 -12.73
CA GLN A 230 -0.92 -14.35 -13.37
C GLN A 230 -0.66 -13.90 -14.81
N MET A 231 -1.71 -13.65 -15.59
CA MET A 231 -1.57 -13.12 -16.96
C MET A 231 -0.93 -11.74 -16.97
N ALA A 232 -1.29 -10.86 -16.04
CA ALA A 232 -0.70 -9.53 -15.91
C ALA A 232 0.81 -9.63 -15.59
N ASP A 233 1.21 -10.55 -14.73
CA ASP A 233 2.62 -10.77 -14.40
C ASP A 233 3.41 -11.40 -15.56
N LEU A 234 2.81 -12.29 -16.35
CA LEU A 234 3.42 -12.77 -17.59
C LEU A 234 3.58 -11.64 -18.61
N GLY A 235 2.57 -10.78 -18.77
CA GLY A 235 2.64 -9.62 -19.66
C GLY A 235 3.75 -8.64 -19.25
N LYS A 236 3.95 -8.39 -17.95
CA LYS A 236 5.08 -7.60 -17.44
C LYS A 236 6.42 -8.22 -17.80
N LYS A 237 6.57 -9.54 -17.65
CA LYS A 237 7.81 -10.26 -18.02
C LYS A 237 8.08 -10.18 -19.52
N TRP A 238 7.07 -10.36 -20.36
CA TRP A 238 7.24 -10.23 -21.81
C TRP A 238 7.61 -8.81 -22.22
N LYS A 239 6.98 -7.80 -21.61
CA LYS A 239 7.33 -6.40 -21.84
C LYS A 239 8.76 -6.09 -21.41
N GLU A 240 9.21 -6.63 -20.27
CA GLU A 240 10.60 -6.52 -19.83
C GLU A 240 11.58 -7.18 -20.80
N GLU A 241 11.21 -8.31 -21.41
CA GLU A 241 12.00 -8.98 -22.45
C GLU A 241 12.04 -8.20 -23.76
N GLU A 242 10.93 -7.57 -24.16
CA GLU A 242 10.88 -6.69 -25.34
C GLU A 242 11.68 -5.39 -25.14
N ASP A 243 11.50 -4.71 -24.02
CA ASP A 243 12.19 -3.45 -23.70
C ASP A 243 13.71 -3.66 -23.59
N ASN A 244 14.15 -4.84 -23.13
CA ASN A 244 15.56 -5.19 -23.00
C ASN A 244 16.07 -6.09 -24.14
N LYS A 245 15.36 -6.17 -25.26
CA LYS A 245 15.72 -7.05 -26.38
C LYS A 245 17.16 -6.83 -26.88
N GLU A 246 17.62 -5.58 -26.96
CA GLU A 246 18.99 -5.27 -27.35
C GLU A 246 20.04 -5.80 -26.36
N LEU A 247 19.72 -5.77 -25.06
CA LEU A 247 20.57 -6.33 -24.01
C LEU A 247 20.58 -7.86 -24.09
N TYR A 248 19.44 -8.50 -24.32
CA TYR A 248 19.33 -9.95 -24.48
C TYR A 248 20.03 -10.46 -25.74
N ASP A 249 19.90 -9.76 -26.86
CA ASP A 249 20.63 -10.05 -28.10
C ASP A 249 22.15 -9.88 -27.91
N ALA A 250 22.58 -8.89 -27.13
CA ALA A 250 23.98 -8.70 -26.79
C ALA A 250 24.49 -9.81 -25.83
N ILE A 251 23.69 -10.28 -24.87
CA ILE A 251 24.02 -11.45 -24.04
C ILE A 251 24.18 -12.70 -24.89
N ALA A 252 23.31 -12.92 -25.88
CA ALA A 252 23.38 -14.06 -26.79
C ALA A 252 24.66 -14.04 -27.64
N LYS A 253 25.21 -12.85 -27.93
CA LYS A 253 26.48 -12.67 -28.65
C LYS A 253 27.73 -12.84 -27.78
N ILE A 254 27.61 -12.88 -26.45
CA ILE A 254 28.76 -13.11 -25.56
C ILE A 254 29.26 -14.55 -25.72
N LYS A 255 30.51 -14.70 -26.13
CA LYS A 255 31.18 -16.00 -26.16
C LYS A 255 31.47 -16.45 -24.73
N LYS A 256 30.78 -17.50 -24.28
CA LYS A 256 31.03 -18.17 -23.01
C LYS A 256 32.24 -19.09 -23.17
N LEU A 257 33.41 -18.59 -22.78
CA LEU A 257 34.66 -19.33 -22.86
C LEU A 257 34.91 -20.07 -21.54
N THR A 258 35.36 -21.30 -21.66
CA THR A 258 35.97 -22.07 -20.56
C THR A 258 37.39 -21.55 -20.26
N VAL A 259 37.95 -21.91 -19.11
CA VAL A 259 39.35 -21.55 -18.75
C VAL A 259 40.35 -22.06 -19.80
N PHE A 260 40.10 -23.24 -20.37
CA PHE A 260 40.94 -23.81 -21.41
C PHE A 260 40.89 -23.01 -22.72
N GLU A 261 39.70 -22.62 -23.16
CA GLU A 261 39.54 -21.79 -24.37
C GLU A 261 40.11 -20.38 -24.17
N LEU A 262 39.96 -19.83 -22.96
CA LEU A 262 40.57 -18.56 -22.57
C LEU A 262 42.10 -18.60 -22.72
N GLN A 263 42.74 -19.68 -22.27
CA GLN A 263 44.19 -19.88 -22.42
C GLN A 263 44.59 -19.96 -23.89
N ASN A 264 43.85 -20.72 -24.71
CA ASN A 264 44.14 -20.87 -26.13
C ASN A 264 44.02 -19.55 -26.92
N ILE A 265 43.19 -18.62 -26.46
CA ILE A 265 43.05 -17.29 -27.07
C ILE A 265 44.14 -16.34 -26.58
N LEU A 266 44.43 -16.31 -25.28
CA LEU A 266 45.36 -15.34 -24.68
C LEU A 266 46.82 -15.65 -24.96
N SER A 267 47.25 -16.92 -24.90
CA SER A 267 48.66 -17.31 -25.11
C SER A 267 49.25 -16.81 -26.43
N PRO A 268 48.67 -17.09 -27.62
CA PRO A 268 49.26 -16.65 -28.89
C PRO A 268 49.24 -15.13 -29.08
N ILE A 269 48.26 -14.45 -28.46
CA ILE A 269 48.14 -12.98 -28.54
C ILE A 269 49.21 -12.32 -27.66
N CYS A 270 49.43 -12.86 -26.46
CA CYS A 270 50.46 -12.39 -25.53
C CYS A 270 51.86 -12.61 -26.09
N GLU A 271 52.13 -13.80 -26.64
CA GLU A 271 53.43 -14.15 -27.25
C GLU A 271 53.79 -13.22 -28.40
N LYS A 272 52.84 -12.94 -29.31
CA LYS A 272 53.03 -11.98 -30.41
C LYS A 272 53.32 -10.56 -29.92
N ALA A 273 52.78 -10.18 -28.76
CA ALA A 273 53.02 -8.87 -28.16
C ALA A 273 54.36 -8.76 -27.42
N GLY A 274 55.08 -9.88 -27.25
CA GLY A 274 56.35 -9.99 -26.53
C GLY A 274 56.21 -10.44 -25.08
N TYR A 275 55.04 -10.94 -24.67
CA TYR A 275 54.83 -11.52 -23.34
C TYR A 275 54.89 -13.05 -23.42
N VAL A 276 55.80 -13.65 -22.67
CA VAL A 276 56.08 -15.09 -22.73
C VAL A 276 55.73 -15.77 -21.41
N LYS A 277 55.53 -17.10 -21.46
CA LYS A 277 55.19 -17.95 -20.30
C LYS A 277 53.95 -17.48 -19.55
N LEU A 278 52.81 -17.43 -20.26
CA LEU A 278 51.52 -17.22 -19.62
C LEU A 278 51.15 -18.45 -18.78
N GLU A 279 51.11 -18.28 -17.47
CA GLU A 279 50.72 -19.30 -16.51
C GLU A 279 49.49 -18.84 -15.74
N PHE A 280 48.50 -19.73 -15.61
CA PHE A 280 47.31 -19.49 -14.81
C PHE A 280 47.44 -20.15 -13.43
N GLU A 281 47.05 -19.41 -12.40
CA GLU A 281 46.94 -19.93 -11.05
C GLU A 281 45.68 -20.81 -10.92
N LYS A 282 45.54 -21.48 -9.77
CA LYS A 282 44.34 -22.28 -9.49
C LYS A 282 43.11 -21.37 -9.47
N PRO A 283 42.01 -21.74 -10.16
CA PRO A 283 40.79 -20.95 -10.16
C PRO A 283 40.14 -20.93 -8.78
N GLU A 284 39.77 -19.75 -8.30
CA GLU A 284 38.95 -19.56 -7.11
C GLU A 284 37.48 -19.50 -7.54
N ILE A 285 36.73 -20.57 -7.24
CA ILE A 285 35.31 -20.70 -7.56
C ILE A 285 34.50 -20.28 -6.33
N GLN A 286 33.93 -19.08 -6.37
CA GLN A 286 32.98 -18.61 -5.35
C GLN A 286 31.64 -18.25 -6.03
N LYS A 287 31.16 -17.01 -5.89
CA LYS A 287 30.00 -16.49 -6.64
C LYS A 287 30.30 -16.24 -8.13
N ASP A 288 31.56 -16.05 -8.47
CA ASP A 288 32.11 -15.95 -9.82
C ASP A 288 33.43 -16.71 -9.86
N VAL A 289 33.95 -17.02 -11.05
CA VAL A 289 35.25 -17.68 -11.20
C VAL A 289 36.34 -16.61 -11.29
N THR A 290 37.29 -16.63 -10.35
CA THR A 290 38.46 -15.75 -10.40
C THR A 290 39.70 -16.57 -10.76
N LEU A 291 40.48 -16.07 -11.71
CA LEU A 291 41.67 -16.75 -12.22
C LEU A 291 42.86 -15.79 -12.21
N GLY A 292 43.85 -16.08 -11.37
CA GLY A 292 45.14 -15.39 -11.37
C GLY A 292 45.96 -15.77 -12.60
N PHE A 293 46.73 -14.83 -13.14
CA PHE A 293 47.68 -15.11 -14.21
C PHE A 293 49.02 -14.46 -13.94
N SER A 294 50.08 -15.06 -14.47
CA SER A 294 51.43 -14.53 -14.49
C SER A 294 52.05 -14.67 -15.87
N LEU A 295 52.87 -13.70 -16.28
CA LEU A 295 53.58 -13.70 -17.57
C LEU A 295 54.86 -12.85 -17.48
N GLN A 296 55.82 -13.12 -18.36
CA GLN A 296 57.13 -12.45 -18.39
C GLN A 296 57.21 -11.50 -19.58
N ASP A 297 57.70 -10.27 -19.36
CA ASP A 297 58.00 -9.37 -20.48
C ASP A 297 59.36 -9.72 -21.09
N SER A 298 59.37 -10.11 -22.36
CA SER A 298 60.60 -10.49 -23.07
C SER A 298 61.23 -9.34 -23.83
N LYS A 299 60.58 -8.16 -23.91
CA LYS A 299 61.11 -6.99 -24.61
C LYS A 299 62.06 -6.17 -23.73
N SER A 300 63.31 -6.08 -24.15
CA SER A 300 64.32 -5.21 -23.53
C SER A 300 64.06 -3.73 -23.88
N GLY A 301 64.14 -2.84 -22.88
CA GLY A 301 64.02 -1.39 -23.07
C GLY A 301 62.60 -0.81 -22.97
N ARG A 302 61.58 -1.64 -22.70
CA ARG A 302 60.22 -1.18 -22.39
C ARG A 302 60.13 -0.71 -20.93
N SER A 303 59.44 0.41 -20.68
CA SER A 303 59.21 0.88 -19.31
C SER A 303 58.18 0.00 -18.59
N GLU A 304 58.25 -0.07 -17.25
CA GLU A 304 57.27 -0.83 -16.45
C GLU A 304 55.83 -0.39 -16.73
N TRP A 305 55.63 0.92 -16.93
CA TRP A 305 54.34 1.50 -17.22
C TRP A 305 53.80 1.04 -18.59
N ASP A 306 54.64 1.06 -19.63
CA ASP A 306 54.25 0.61 -20.97
C ASP A 306 53.89 -0.88 -20.97
N SER A 307 54.66 -1.72 -20.24
CA SER A 307 54.38 -3.16 -20.12
C SER A 307 53.02 -3.43 -19.49
N VAL A 308 52.69 -2.71 -18.41
CA VAL A 308 51.40 -2.84 -17.75
C VAL A 308 50.27 -2.32 -18.64
N HIS A 309 50.44 -1.14 -19.24
CA HIS A 309 49.39 -0.51 -20.02
C HIS A 309 49.06 -1.27 -21.31
N ASP A 310 50.09 -1.68 -22.06
CA ASP A 310 49.95 -2.46 -23.30
C ASP A 310 49.22 -3.77 -23.04
N LEU A 311 49.62 -4.50 -21.99
CA LEU A 311 49.01 -5.77 -21.63
C LEU A 311 47.56 -5.61 -21.16
N GLN A 312 47.28 -4.62 -20.32
CA GLN A 312 45.91 -4.32 -19.92
C GLN A 312 45.02 -4.02 -21.12
N LYS A 313 45.51 -3.22 -22.06
CA LYS A 313 44.80 -2.88 -23.30
C LYS A 313 44.57 -4.12 -24.16
N LEU A 314 45.58 -4.97 -24.30
CA LEU A 314 45.53 -6.22 -25.06
C LEU A 314 44.46 -7.16 -24.49
N ILE A 315 44.55 -7.48 -23.19
CA ILE A 315 43.61 -8.37 -22.50
C ILE A 315 42.19 -7.80 -22.55
N ARG A 316 42.00 -6.50 -22.28
CA ARG A 316 40.66 -5.87 -22.34
C ARG A 316 40.04 -5.93 -23.73
N ASN A 317 40.84 -5.73 -24.78
CA ASN A 317 40.35 -5.79 -26.15
C ASN A 317 39.99 -7.21 -26.56
N THR A 318 40.83 -8.19 -26.24
CA THR A 318 40.60 -9.60 -26.57
C THR A 318 39.39 -10.16 -25.84
N LEU A 319 39.18 -9.78 -24.58
CA LEU A 319 38.09 -10.32 -23.76
C LEU A 319 36.78 -9.54 -23.88
N LYS A 320 36.72 -8.45 -24.65
CA LYS A 320 35.55 -7.56 -24.76
C LYS A 320 34.25 -8.29 -25.13
N GLU A 321 34.32 -9.31 -25.98
CA GLU A 321 33.16 -10.07 -26.48
C GLU A 321 32.93 -11.38 -25.74
N THR A 322 33.65 -11.62 -24.63
CA THR A 322 33.61 -12.88 -23.89
C THR A 322 33.00 -12.69 -22.50
N ASN A 323 32.76 -13.78 -21.79
CA ASN A 323 32.27 -13.78 -20.42
C ASN A 323 33.38 -13.49 -19.35
N TRP A 324 34.58 -13.09 -19.79
CA TRP A 324 35.72 -12.79 -18.92
C TRP A 324 36.07 -11.31 -18.93
N ARG A 325 36.48 -10.77 -17.78
CA ARG A 325 36.97 -9.39 -17.65
C ARG A 325 38.19 -9.31 -16.74
N LEU A 326 39.11 -8.41 -17.07
CA LEU A 326 40.21 -8.05 -16.18
C LEU A 326 39.66 -7.33 -14.94
N MET A 327 40.11 -7.72 -13.75
CA MET A 327 39.70 -7.09 -12.50
C MET A 327 40.22 -5.65 -12.36
N SER A 328 39.56 -4.87 -11.50
CA SER A 328 39.92 -3.49 -11.16
C SER A 328 41.31 -3.35 -10.55
N ASP A 329 41.78 -4.40 -9.89
CA ASP A 329 43.09 -4.48 -9.24
C ASP A 329 44.24 -4.41 -10.26
N GLY A 330 43.91 -4.52 -11.56
CA GLY A 330 44.82 -4.23 -12.65
C GLY A 330 45.85 -5.32 -12.87
N VAL A 331 47.02 -4.90 -13.35
CA VAL A 331 48.17 -5.75 -13.57
C VAL A 331 49.34 -5.11 -12.84
N ASN A 332 50.04 -5.91 -12.05
CA ASN A 332 51.20 -5.50 -11.29
C ASN A 332 52.47 -5.95 -12.00
N TYR A 333 53.48 -5.08 -12.04
CA TYR A 333 54.80 -5.39 -12.56
C TYR A 333 55.79 -5.56 -11.41
N ARG A 334 56.63 -6.60 -11.46
CA ARG A 334 57.74 -6.81 -10.54
C ARG A 334 58.86 -7.59 -11.21
N LEU A 335 60.03 -6.95 -11.40
CA LEU A 335 61.24 -7.57 -11.94
C LEU A 335 61.02 -8.34 -13.25
N GLY A 336 60.24 -7.77 -14.18
CA GLY A 336 59.92 -8.41 -15.48
C GLY A 336 58.75 -9.39 -15.46
N PHE A 337 58.19 -9.70 -14.29
CA PHE A 337 56.95 -10.46 -14.16
C PHE A 337 55.75 -9.54 -14.07
N LEU A 338 54.70 -9.85 -14.82
CA LEU A 338 53.41 -9.22 -14.74
C LEU A 338 52.39 -10.20 -14.19
N THR A 339 51.65 -9.79 -13.17
CA THR A 339 50.61 -10.60 -12.54
C THR A 339 49.29 -9.85 -12.48
N GLY A 340 48.17 -10.58 -12.63
CA GLY A 340 46.84 -9.99 -12.58
C GLY A 340 45.75 -11.03 -12.34
N LYS A 341 44.50 -10.57 -12.25
CA LYS A 341 43.34 -11.44 -12.03
C LYS A 341 42.25 -11.21 -13.08
N LEU A 342 41.69 -12.31 -13.58
CA LEU A 342 40.54 -12.35 -14.48
C LEU A 342 39.31 -12.84 -13.73
N ARG A 343 38.15 -12.27 -14.02
CA ARG A 343 36.85 -12.69 -13.48
C ARG A 343 35.96 -13.21 -14.61
N GLY A 344 35.51 -14.45 -14.49
CA GLY A 344 34.55 -15.12 -15.36
C GLY A 344 33.16 -15.14 -14.75
N VAL A 345 32.14 -14.88 -15.58
CA VAL A 345 30.74 -14.75 -15.16
C VAL A 345 29.83 -15.65 -16.01
N GLU A 346 28.90 -16.38 -15.39
CA GLU A 346 28.00 -17.30 -16.12
C GLU A 346 26.50 -17.00 -15.95
N GLY A 347 26.09 -16.32 -14.87
CA GLY A 347 24.68 -16.04 -14.57
C GLY A 347 24.03 -14.99 -15.48
N LYS A 348 22.78 -15.23 -15.91
CA LYS A 348 22.00 -14.37 -16.83
C LYS A 348 21.94 -12.91 -16.36
N GLU A 349 21.63 -12.67 -15.08
CA GLU A 349 21.58 -11.33 -14.48
C GLU A 349 22.95 -10.63 -14.46
N LYS A 350 24.04 -11.38 -14.28
CA LYS A 350 25.39 -10.80 -14.24
C LYS A 350 25.94 -10.53 -15.64
N LEU A 351 25.58 -11.35 -16.62
CA LEU A 351 25.83 -11.06 -18.04
C LEU A 351 25.06 -9.82 -18.48
N LEU A 352 23.82 -9.64 -18.01
CA LEU A 352 23.02 -8.44 -18.27
C LEU A 352 23.68 -7.19 -17.67
N ASN A 353 24.15 -7.27 -16.43
CA ASN A 353 24.93 -6.20 -15.80
C ASN A 353 26.26 -5.88 -16.52
N LEU A 354 26.91 -6.89 -17.12
CA LEU A 354 28.13 -6.70 -17.91
C LEU A 354 27.83 -5.94 -19.20
N VAL A 355 26.79 -6.38 -19.93
CA VAL A 355 26.33 -5.74 -21.17
C VAL A 355 25.88 -4.31 -20.90
N GLU A 356 25.06 -4.07 -19.88
CA GLU A 356 24.63 -2.72 -19.51
C GLU A 356 25.80 -1.78 -19.22
N LYS A 357 26.82 -2.25 -18.48
CA LYS A 357 28.02 -1.45 -18.20
C LYS A 357 28.81 -1.13 -19.47
N ASP A 358 28.84 -2.05 -20.42
CA ASP A 358 29.52 -1.88 -21.69
C ASP A 358 28.73 -0.93 -22.63
N PHE A 359 27.39 -0.94 -22.61
CA PHE A 359 26.54 0.04 -23.30
C PHE A 359 26.66 1.45 -22.68
N LYS A 360 26.52 1.59 -21.35
CA LYS A 360 26.67 2.87 -20.63
C LYS A 360 28.06 3.51 -20.80
N LYS A 361 29.10 2.73 -21.07
CA LYS A 361 30.44 3.24 -21.39
C LYS A 361 30.55 3.74 -22.84
N ARG A 362 29.82 3.14 -23.79
CA ARG A 362 29.80 3.57 -25.19
C ARG A 362 29.08 4.92 -25.33
N ASP A 363 27.95 5.09 -24.65
CA ASP A 363 27.18 6.35 -24.70
C ASP A 363 27.87 7.54 -24.01
N LYS A 364 28.84 7.28 -23.13
CA LYS A 364 29.67 8.33 -22.51
C LYS A 364 30.89 8.73 -23.36
N LEU A 365 31.16 7.99 -24.44
CA LEU A 365 32.28 8.20 -25.36
C LEU A 365 31.82 8.71 -26.75
N SER A 366 30.51 8.68 -27.01
CA SER A 366 29.82 9.45 -28.07
C SER A 366 29.41 10.82 -27.55
#